data_AF-A0A7X0E502-F1
#
_entry.id   AF-A0A7X0E502-F1
#
_cell.length_a   1.000
_cell.length_b   1.000
_cell.length_c   1.000
_cell.angle_alpha   90.00
_cell.angle_beta   90.00
_cell.angle_gamma   90.00
#
_symmetry.space_group_name_H-M   'P 1'
#
loop_
_entity.id
_entity.type
_entity.pdbx_description
1 polymer ?
#
loop_
_entity_poly.entity_id
_entity_poly.type
_entity_poly.pdbx_seq_one_letter_code
_entity_poly.pdbx_strand_id
1 'polypeptide(L)'
;MSQPRNSYAVGTGLFIVLGFAALVYLATQTTSVANVHQGSSYTVDTHFANIGQLKERAPVKIAGVRIGQVQSITLQPGAEVADVKLAIDKNYDKIPLDSVATIFTSGLLGDQYVGIVYGTSKKTVAEGGTLALTKPAEQLEDMLGKFFGAGGMADNLGGTYTVTADFTNVGTLSAGAAVKMAGVPIGSVQSVVADPVKLDAKVTLAIDNRYNQIPDDSSAAVFTSGLIGAQFVAIQPGGSPDALKNGDEMVLTQSAMQLEDLIGKFLVNGSSSDQKNAGNGTSPGKSSSDKPSSPIPTGKQ
;
A
#
# COMPACT_ATOMS: atom_id res chain seq x y z
N MET A 1 64.10 46.07 -9.70
CA MET A 1 63.38 44.78 -9.54
C MET A 1 63.33 44.42 -8.06
N SER A 2 62.17 44.48 -7.43
CA SER A 2 61.92 44.00 -6.05
C SER A 2 61.47 42.53 -6.11
N GLN A 3 62.26 41.60 -5.56
CA GLN A 3 61.87 40.20 -5.47
C GLN A 3 60.95 39.95 -4.26
N PRO A 4 59.86 39.19 -4.42
CA PRO A 4 58.96 38.86 -3.31
C PRO A 4 59.61 37.81 -2.39
N ARG A 5 59.51 38.01 -1.07
CA ARG A 5 60.04 37.11 -0.04
C ARG A 5 59.13 35.88 0.10
N ASN A 6 59.63 34.71 -0.31
CA ASN A 6 58.96 33.40 -0.23
C ASN A 6 58.67 32.87 1.20
N SER A 7 58.92 33.66 2.25
CA SER A 7 58.78 33.21 3.65
C SER A 7 57.33 32.93 4.07
N TYR A 8 56.35 33.59 3.46
CA TYR A 8 54.93 33.41 3.82
C TYR A 8 54.33 32.12 3.24
N ALA A 9 54.84 31.64 2.10
CA ALA A 9 54.34 30.43 1.43
C ALA A 9 54.67 29.14 2.22
N VAL A 10 55.80 29.13 2.92
CA VAL A 10 56.21 27.99 3.76
C VAL A 10 55.34 27.90 5.02
N GLY A 11 55.01 29.05 5.63
CA GLY A 11 54.16 29.12 6.82
C GLY A 11 52.72 28.71 6.55
N THR A 12 52.15 29.14 5.43
CA THR A 12 50.79 28.74 5.02
C THR A 12 50.70 27.26 4.67
N GLY A 13 51.72 26.71 3.98
CA GLY A 13 51.79 25.29 3.69
C GLY A 13 51.81 24.42 4.95
N LEU A 14 52.62 24.78 5.94
CA LEU A 14 52.68 24.06 7.22
C LEU A 14 51.35 24.12 7.98
N PHE A 15 50.69 25.29 7.99
CA PHE A 15 49.39 25.46 8.64
C PHE A 15 48.31 24.57 8.00
N ILE A 16 48.28 24.49 6.67
CA ILE A 16 47.34 23.63 5.95
C ILE A 16 47.59 22.16 6.26
N VAL A 17 48.84 21.71 6.28
CA VAL A 17 49.20 20.32 6.60
C VAL A 17 48.79 19.96 8.03
N LEU A 18 49.05 20.84 9.00
CA LEU A 18 48.63 20.64 10.38
C LEU A 18 47.10 20.61 10.52
N GLY A 19 46.40 21.47 9.80
CA GLY A 19 44.93 21.45 9.74
C GLY A 19 44.39 20.13 9.19
N PHE A 20 44.99 19.62 8.11
CA PHE A 20 44.62 18.33 7.53
C PHE A 20 44.91 17.16 8.48
N ALA A 21 46.07 17.18 9.15
CA ALA A 21 46.43 16.19 10.16
C ALA A 21 45.45 16.20 11.34
N ALA A 22 45.02 17.38 11.80
CA ALA A 22 44.02 17.52 12.84
C ALA A 22 42.65 16.99 12.42
N LEU A 23 42.23 17.22 11.16
CA LEU A 23 40.98 16.67 10.62
C LEU A 23 41.02 15.14 10.53
N VAL A 24 42.13 14.56 10.06
CA VAL A 24 42.32 13.09 10.03
C VAL A 24 42.28 12.52 11.45
N TYR A 25 42.94 13.16 12.41
CA TYR A 25 42.89 12.75 13.81
C TYR A 25 41.47 12.79 14.38
N LEU A 26 40.73 13.88 14.18
CA LEU A 26 39.33 14.02 14.60
C LEU A 26 38.44 12.96 13.95
N ALA A 27 38.64 12.63 12.67
CA ALA A 27 37.88 11.59 11.97
C ALA A 27 38.07 10.19 12.61
N THR A 28 39.27 9.89 13.12
CA THR A 28 39.51 8.63 13.86
C THR A 28 38.88 8.65 15.25
N GLN A 29 38.77 9.82 15.89
CA GLN A 29 38.23 9.96 17.24
C GLN A 29 36.70 9.90 17.32
N THR A 30 35.99 10.40 16.31
CA THR A 30 34.51 10.33 16.27
C THR A 30 33.99 8.90 16.19
N THR A 31 34.82 7.95 15.76
CA THR A 31 34.45 6.53 15.67
C THR A 31 34.49 5.83 17.04
N SER A 32 35.22 6.38 18.03
CA SER A 32 35.43 5.75 19.35
C SER A 32 34.59 6.34 20.49
N VAL A 33 33.98 7.52 20.32
CA VAL A 33 33.20 8.20 21.37
C VAL A 33 31.81 7.62 21.63
N ALA A 34 31.37 6.61 20.88
CA ALA A 34 30.14 5.86 21.17
C ALA A 34 30.35 4.66 22.13
N ASN A 35 31.59 4.34 22.51
CA ASN A 35 31.94 3.15 23.30
C ASN A 35 31.95 3.37 24.83
N VAL A 36 31.49 4.52 25.32
CA VAL A 36 31.54 4.81 26.75
C VAL A 36 30.24 4.35 27.39
N HIS A 37 30.19 3.06 27.74
CA HIS A 37 29.57 2.41 28.91
C HIS A 37 29.34 0.91 28.63
N GLN A 38 30.43 0.16 28.43
CA GLN A 38 30.38 -1.30 28.44
C GLN A 38 30.53 -1.77 29.90
N GLY A 39 29.48 -1.58 30.70
CA GLY A 39 29.33 -2.34 31.94
C GLY A 39 29.35 -3.85 31.64
N SER A 40 29.52 -4.67 32.68
CA SER A 40 29.36 -6.12 32.51
C SER A 40 27.96 -6.39 31.96
N SER A 41 27.89 -7.01 30.78
CA SER A 41 26.64 -7.40 30.14
C SER A 41 26.51 -8.92 30.06
N TYR A 42 25.30 -9.35 29.76
CA TYR A 42 24.90 -10.74 29.60
C TYR A 42 24.06 -10.83 28.32
N THR A 43 24.20 -11.92 27.57
CA THR A 43 23.59 -12.14 26.26
C THR A 43 22.21 -12.75 26.41
N VAL A 44 21.24 -12.23 25.66
CA VAL A 44 19.89 -12.79 25.52
C VAL A 44 19.60 -13.01 24.04
N ASP A 45 19.20 -14.23 23.69
CA ASP A 45 18.89 -14.60 22.31
C ASP A 45 17.40 -14.34 22.01
N THR A 46 17.12 -13.86 20.79
CA THR A 46 15.78 -13.58 20.28
C THR A 46 15.70 -13.93 18.80
N HIS A 47 14.50 -14.25 18.31
CA HIS A 47 14.27 -14.62 16.92
C HIS A 47 13.12 -13.81 16.34
N PHE A 48 13.32 -13.11 15.21
CA PHE A 48 12.30 -12.27 14.60
C PHE A 48 12.04 -12.66 13.16
N ALA A 49 10.77 -12.77 12.76
CA ALA A 49 10.39 -13.01 11.37
C ALA A 49 10.75 -11.84 10.44
N ASN A 50 10.72 -10.62 10.97
CA ASN A 50 11.13 -9.41 10.25
C ASN A 50 11.78 -8.44 11.25
N ILE A 51 13.02 -8.04 10.95
CA ILE A 51 13.80 -7.10 11.76
C ILE A 51 13.74 -5.67 11.25
N GLY A 52 13.11 -5.42 10.11
CA GLY A 52 13.05 -4.12 9.45
C GLY A 52 14.44 -3.52 9.19
N GLN A 53 14.68 -2.36 9.79
CA GLN A 53 15.91 -1.57 9.73
C GLN A 53 16.73 -1.66 11.03
N LEU A 54 16.48 -2.68 11.85
CA LEU A 54 17.25 -2.92 13.07
C LEU A 54 18.71 -3.17 12.71
N LYS A 55 19.61 -2.51 13.43
CA LYS A 55 21.06 -2.58 13.23
C LYS A 55 21.75 -2.95 14.53
N GLU A 56 22.97 -3.46 14.42
CA GLU A 56 23.84 -3.63 15.58
C GLU A 56 23.99 -2.30 16.34
N ARG A 57 24.14 -2.39 17.67
CA ARG A 57 24.16 -1.25 18.62
C ARG A 57 22.84 -0.51 18.77
N ALA A 58 21.77 -0.92 18.07
CA ALA A 58 20.43 -0.41 18.33
C ALA A 58 20.09 -0.59 19.83
N PRO A 59 19.44 0.39 20.48
CA PRO A 59 19.19 0.32 21.91
C PRO A 59 18.25 -0.86 22.25
N VAL A 60 18.50 -1.49 23.40
CA VAL A 60 17.52 -2.35 24.06
C VAL A 60 16.93 -1.57 25.22
N LYS A 61 15.61 -1.49 25.31
CA LYS A 61 14.90 -0.64 26.28
C LYS A 61 13.85 -1.42 27.07
N ILE A 62 13.65 -1.01 28.31
CA ILE A 62 12.50 -1.42 29.15
C ILE A 62 11.82 -0.15 29.63
N ALA A 63 10.50 -0.07 29.44
CA ALA A 63 9.71 1.11 29.81
C ALA A 63 10.33 2.44 29.30
N GLY A 64 10.94 2.41 28.11
CA GLY A 64 11.61 3.58 27.50
C GLY A 64 13.06 3.84 27.96
N VAL A 65 13.53 3.16 29.01
CA VAL A 65 14.90 3.31 29.54
C VAL A 65 15.84 2.32 28.86
N ARG A 66 17.00 2.79 28.41
CA ARG A 66 18.03 1.93 27.79
C ARG A 66 18.68 1.05 28.84
N ILE A 67 18.70 -0.25 28.59
CA ILE A 67 19.30 -1.27 29.47
C ILE A 67 20.38 -2.10 28.76
N GLY A 68 20.58 -1.87 27.46
CA GLY A 68 21.46 -2.69 26.64
C GLY A 68 21.46 -2.24 25.19
N GLN A 69 21.95 -3.13 24.33
CA GLN A 69 22.04 -2.92 22.90
C GLN A 69 22.01 -4.24 22.12
N VAL A 70 21.62 -4.16 20.85
CA VAL A 70 21.75 -5.28 19.91
C VAL A 70 23.22 -5.58 19.68
N GLN A 71 23.64 -6.80 19.98
CA GLN A 71 25.02 -7.26 19.84
C GLN A 71 25.31 -7.73 18.42
N SER A 72 24.45 -8.58 17.86
CA SER A 72 24.61 -9.13 16.51
C SER A 72 23.27 -9.52 15.91
N ILE A 73 23.20 -9.48 14.58
CA ILE A 73 22.04 -9.91 13.79
C ILE A 73 22.55 -10.92 12.75
N THR A 74 21.93 -12.08 12.66
CA THR A 74 22.33 -13.13 11.72
C THR A 74 21.10 -13.78 11.10
N LEU A 75 21.16 -14.07 9.80
CA LEU A 75 20.15 -14.86 9.12
C LEU A 75 20.84 -16.07 8.48
N GLN A 76 20.47 -17.26 8.93
CA GLN A 76 21.02 -18.49 8.38
C GLN A 76 20.38 -18.77 7.01
N PRO A 77 21.13 -19.27 6.01
CA PRO A 77 20.55 -19.65 4.72
C PRO A 77 19.41 -20.66 4.89
N GLY A 78 18.21 -20.31 4.39
CA GLY A 78 17.01 -21.15 4.51
C GLY A 78 16.22 -20.98 5.82
N ALA A 79 16.66 -20.13 6.75
CA ALA A 79 15.87 -19.79 7.94
C ALA A 79 14.79 -18.74 7.61
N GLU A 80 13.60 -18.92 8.20
CA GLU A 80 12.48 -17.97 8.08
C GLU A 80 12.54 -16.83 9.11
N VAL A 81 13.44 -16.92 10.09
CA VAL A 81 13.60 -15.95 11.17
C VAL A 81 15.06 -15.53 11.31
N ALA A 82 15.28 -14.25 11.65
CA ALA A 82 16.59 -13.72 11.97
C ALA A 82 16.92 -13.92 13.45
N ASP A 83 18.13 -14.41 13.72
CA ASP A 83 18.72 -14.53 15.05
C ASP A 83 19.27 -13.17 15.48
N VAL A 84 18.74 -12.63 16.57
CA VAL A 84 19.15 -11.35 17.14
C VAL A 84 19.64 -11.57 18.57
N LYS A 85 20.92 -11.27 18.80
CA LYS A 85 21.54 -11.34 20.13
C LYS A 85 21.52 -9.98 20.79
N LEU A 86 21.05 -9.93 22.02
CA LEU A 86 20.94 -8.71 22.82
C LEU A 86 22.00 -8.75 23.92
N ALA A 87 22.81 -7.70 24.04
CA ALA A 87 23.68 -7.50 25.19
C ALA A 87 22.93 -6.63 26.22
N ILE A 88 22.59 -7.22 27.36
CA ILE A 88 21.86 -6.59 28.45
C ILE A 88 22.81 -6.32 29.61
N ASP A 89 22.75 -5.12 30.21
CA ASP A 89 23.55 -4.81 31.40
C ASP A 89 23.14 -5.72 32.58
N LYS A 90 24.12 -6.28 33.30
CA LYS A 90 23.89 -7.20 34.42
C LYS A 90 23.11 -6.58 35.58
N ASN A 91 23.02 -5.26 35.67
CA ASN A 91 22.13 -4.59 36.63
C ASN A 91 20.65 -4.89 36.34
N TYR A 92 20.32 -5.43 35.16
CA TYR A 92 18.98 -5.83 34.72
C TYR A 92 18.88 -7.33 34.43
N ASP A 93 19.49 -8.18 35.27
CA ASP A 93 19.48 -9.66 35.15
C ASP A 93 18.16 -10.34 35.54
N LYS A 94 17.15 -9.55 35.94
CA LYS A 94 15.83 -10.05 36.40
C LYS A 94 14.74 -9.99 35.33
N ILE A 95 15.08 -10.17 34.06
CA ILE A 95 14.07 -10.21 32.99
C ILE A 95 13.31 -11.55 33.06
N PRO A 96 11.98 -11.56 33.27
CA PRO A 96 11.18 -12.79 33.28
C PRO A 96 11.29 -13.57 31.95
N LEU A 97 11.27 -14.90 32.02
CA LEU A 97 11.41 -15.78 30.85
C LEU A 97 10.27 -15.63 29.84
N ASP A 98 9.08 -15.23 30.29
CA ASP A 98 7.90 -14.96 29.46
C ASP A 98 7.82 -13.49 29.01
N SER A 99 8.91 -12.72 29.14
CA SER A 99 8.99 -11.37 28.60
C SER A 99 8.93 -11.40 27.07
N VAL A 100 8.38 -10.33 26.50
CA VAL A 100 8.22 -10.17 25.06
C VAL A 100 9.19 -9.13 24.54
N ALA A 101 10.04 -9.51 23.58
CA ALA A 101 10.89 -8.58 22.85
C ALA A 101 10.16 -8.07 21.60
N THR A 102 10.05 -6.76 21.43
CA THR A 102 9.34 -6.13 20.30
C THR A 102 10.28 -5.15 19.61
N ILE A 103 10.32 -5.16 18.28
CA ILE A 103 11.05 -4.13 17.53
C ILE A 103 10.14 -2.91 17.35
N PHE A 104 10.60 -1.76 17.83
CA PHE A 104 9.91 -0.48 17.73
C PHE A 104 10.70 0.48 16.85
N THR A 105 10.00 1.40 16.20
CA THR A 105 10.59 2.54 15.49
C THR A 105 10.56 3.76 16.40
N SER A 106 11.67 4.50 16.51
CA SER A 106 11.70 5.73 17.31
C SER A 106 10.93 6.85 16.60
N GLY A 107 9.70 7.13 17.02
CA GLY A 107 8.84 8.09 16.33
C GLY A 107 8.42 7.58 14.94
N LEU A 108 8.09 8.49 14.02
CA LEU A 108 7.56 8.12 12.69
C LEU A 108 8.64 7.60 11.72
N LEU A 109 9.88 8.08 11.84
CA LEU A 109 10.96 7.86 10.87
C LEU A 109 12.32 7.55 11.52
N GLY A 110 12.37 7.39 12.85
CA GLY A 110 13.65 7.23 13.54
C GLY A 110 14.19 5.80 13.50
N ASP A 111 15.37 5.63 14.11
CA ASP A 111 16.02 4.33 14.21
C ASP A 111 15.16 3.32 14.99
N GLN A 112 15.28 2.06 14.58
CA GLN A 112 14.64 0.95 15.28
C GLN A 112 15.39 0.55 16.55
N TYR A 113 14.65 0.05 17.54
CA TYR A 113 15.17 -0.42 18.82
C TYR A 113 14.37 -1.62 19.32
N VAL A 114 14.96 -2.42 20.20
CA VAL A 114 14.26 -3.55 20.83
C VAL A 114 13.70 -3.10 22.17
N GLY A 115 12.38 -3.16 22.33
CA GLY A 115 11.72 -2.98 23.62
C GLY A 115 11.40 -4.33 24.25
N ILE A 116 11.70 -4.49 25.54
CA ILE A 116 11.32 -5.67 26.31
C ILE A 116 10.18 -5.29 27.25
N VAL A 117 9.08 -6.04 27.17
CA VAL A 117 7.95 -5.94 28.10
C VAL A 117 8.03 -7.14 29.03
N TYR A 118 8.07 -6.87 30.35
CA TYR A 118 8.09 -7.94 31.33
C TYR A 118 6.82 -8.76 31.32
N GLY A 119 7.01 -10.07 31.35
CA GLY A 119 5.96 -11.02 31.67
C GLY A 119 5.79 -11.19 33.19
N THR A 120 5.17 -12.29 33.56
CA THR A 120 4.77 -12.60 34.95
C THR A 120 5.52 -13.80 35.54
N SER A 121 6.39 -14.44 34.74
CA SER A 121 7.17 -15.59 35.17
C SER A 121 8.08 -15.24 36.34
N LYS A 122 8.13 -16.14 37.32
CA LYS A 122 9.10 -16.07 38.42
C LYS A 122 10.50 -16.52 38.00
N LYS A 123 10.63 -17.17 36.84
CA LYS A 123 11.92 -17.59 36.27
C LYS A 123 12.46 -16.46 35.40
N THR A 124 13.74 -16.15 35.55
CA THR A 124 14.43 -15.14 34.76
C THR A 124 15.18 -15.79 33.60
N VAL A 125 15.45 -15.01 32.55
CA VAL A 125 16.33 -15.42 31.47
C VAL A 125 17.78 -15.42 31.97
N ALA A 126 18.50 -16.53 31.75
CA ALA A 126 19.90 -16.66 32.14
C ALA A 126 20.84 -16.14 31.03
N GLU A 127 22.14 -16.12 31.31
CA GLU A 127 23.16 -15.83 30.29
C GLU A 127 23.07 -16.79 29.11
N GLY A 128 22.95 -16.25 27.89
CA GLY A 128 22.72 -17.02 26.66
C GLY A 128 21.32 -17.63 26.58
N GLY A 129 20.39 -17.22 27.45
CA GLY A 129 19.00 -17.67 27.42
C GLY A 129 18.18 -16.98 26.33
N THR A 130 17.13 -17.65 25.88
CA THR A 130 16.26 -17.17 24.80
C THR A 130 14.97 -16.57 25.36
N LEU A 131 14.53 -15.41 24.85
CA LEU A 131 13.15 -14.97 25.01
C LEU A 131 12.30 -15.58 23.90
N ALA A 132 11.39 -16.48 24.29
CA ALA A 132 10.57 -17.23 23.34
C ALA A 132 9.53 -16.37 22.61
N LEU A 133 9.15 -15.23 23.19
CA LEU A 133 8.11 -14.37 22.64
C LEU A 133 8.74 -13.13 22.00
N THR A 134 8.54 -12.99 20.70
CA THR A 134 8.99 -11.84 19.93
C THR A 134 7.87 -11.24 19.10
N LYS A 135 7.96 -9.94 18.84
CA LYS A 135 7.11 -9.22 17.89
C LYS A 135 7.99 -8.53 16.85
N PRO A 136 7.82 -8.84 15.55
CA PRO A 136 8.65 -8.29 14.49
C PRO A 136 8.43 -6.78 14.34
N ALA A 137 9.30 -6.14 13.56
CA ALA A 137 9.05 -4.78 13.11
C ALA A 137 7.82 -4.74 12.21
N GLU A 138 6.84 -3.91 12.53
CA GLU A 138 5.70 -3.63 11.67
C GLU A 138 6.09 -2.56 10.65
N GLN A 139 5.82 -2.82 9.37
CA GLN A 139 6.01 -1.83 8.32
C GLN A 139 4.94 -0.75 8.46
N LEU A 140 5.32 0.51 8.24
CA LEU A 140 4.37 1.62 8.33
C LEU A 140 3.22 1.40 7.34
N GLU A 141 3.52 0.85 6.17
CA GLU A 141 2.58 0.47 5.14
C GLU A 141 1.53 -0.53 5.65
N ASP A 142 1.94 -1.55 6.42
CA ASP A 142 1.01 -2.51 7.02
C ASP A 142 0.14 -1.87 8.09
N MET A 143 0.72 -0.97 8.89
CA MET A 143 -0.02 -0.21 9.90
C MET A 143 -1.01 0.76 9.26
N LEU A 144 -0.60 1.45 8.18
CA LEU A 144 -1.45 2.32 7.38
C LEU A 144 -2.52 1.49 6.67
N GLY A 145 -2.20 0.29 6.18
CA GLY A 145 -3.18 -0.65 5.63
C GLY A 145 -4.21 -1.06 6.68
N LYS A 146 -3.78 -1.38 7.90
CA LYS A 146 -4.67 -1.68 9.03
C LYS A 146 -5.48 -0.45 9.47
N PHE A 147 -4.90 0.75 9.44
CA PHE A 147 -5.52 1.98 9.95
C PHE A 147 -6.43 2.69 8.93
N PHE A 148 -5.96 2.85 7.69
CA PHE A 148 -6.70 3.42 6.57
C PHE A 148 -7.57 2.39 5.87
N GLY A 149 -7.20 1.10 5.87
CA GLY A 149 -8.14 0.02 5.57
C GLY A 149 -9.24 -0.09 6.63
N ALA A 150 -9.00 0.35 7.87
CA ALA A 150 -10.03 0.46 8.90
C ALA A 150 -11.01 1.63 8.72
N GLY A 151 -10.82 2.50 7.74
CA GLY A 151 -11.85 3.45 7.30
C GLY A 151 -13.14 2.75 6.79
N GLY A 152 -13.09 1.44 6.55
CA GLY A 152 -14.24 0.57 6.31
C GLY A 152 -14.32 -0.69 7.20
N MET A 153 -13.41 -0.88 8.18
CA MET A 153 -13.34 -2.13 8.99
C MET A 153 -13.56 -1.93 10.49
N ALA A 154 -13.77 -0.71 10.99
CA ALA A 154 -14.07 -0.48 12.41
C ALA A 154 -15.43 -1.06 12.88
N ASP A 155 -16.33 -1.41 11.95
CA ASP A 155 -17.65 -2.00 12.24
C ASP A 155 -17.67 -3.54 12.18
N ASN A 156 -16.56 -4.20 11.84
CA ASN A 156 -16.52 -5.62 11.49
C ASN A 156 -16.36 -6.59 12.67
N LEU A 157 -16.98 -6.31 13.83
CA LEU A 157 -17.07 -7.30 14.93
C LEU A 157 -17.91 -8.54 14.54
N GLY A 158 -18.73 -8.44 13.49
CA GLY A 158 -19.52 -9.56 12.94
C GLY A 158 -18.85 -10.36 11.82
N GLY A 159 -17.65 -9.97 11.39
CA GLY A 159 -16.96 -10.53 10.22
C GLY A 159 -17.60 -10.14 8.88
N THR A 160 -16.93 -10.50 7.79
CA THR A 160 -17.36 -10.26 6.41
C THR A 160 -17.49 -11.58 5.65
N TYR A 161 -18.33 -11.61 4.62
CA TYR A 161 -18.27 -12.62 3.55
C TYR A 161 -17.74 -11.97 2.26
N THR A 162 -17.13 -12.79 1.41
CA THR A 162 -16.54 -12.34 0.16
C THR A 162 -17.37 -12.80 -1.03
N VAL A 163 -17.49 -11.96 -2.04
CA VAL A 163 -18.04 -12.32 -3.35
C VAL A 163 -17.14 -11.75 -4.44
N THR A 164 -17.14 -12.36 -5.63
CA THR A 164 -16.34 -11.91 -6.77
C THR A 164 -17.21 -11.33 -7.87
N ALA A 165 -16.70 -10.39 -8.64
CA ALA A 165 -17.38 -9.77 -9.77
C ALA A 165 -16.36 -9.45 -10.86
N ASP A 166 -16.63 -9.86 -12.10
CA ASP A 166 -15.77 -9.60 -13.25
C ASP A 166 -16.26 -8.35 -14.01
N PHE A 167 -15.35 -7.42 -14.29
CA PHE A 167 -15.64 -6.17 -15.00
C PHE A 167 -14.66 -5.96 -16.14
N THR A 168 -15.15 -5.56 -17.31
CA THR A 168 -14.28 -5.19 -18.45
C THR A 168 -13.48 -3.91 -18.20
N ASN A 169 -13.99 -3.01 -17.35
CA ASN A 169 -13.31 -1.79 -16.95
C ASN A 169 -13.69 -1.39 -15.52
N VAL A 170 -12.67 -1.17 -14.70
CA VAL A 170 -12.81 -0.75 -13.30
C VAL A 170 -12.14 0.60 -13.03
N GLY A 171 -11.83 1.37 -14.08
CA GLY A 171 -11.18 2.68 -14.02
C GLY A 171 -10.06 2.79 -12.98
N THR A 172 -10.30 3.59 -11.94
CA THR A 172 -9.37 3.84 -10.82
C THR A 172 -9.76 3.10 -9.54
N LEU A 173 -10.68 2.13 -9.61
CA LEU A 173 -11.07 1.29 -8.48
C LEU A 173 -9.86 0.53 -7.93
N SER A 174 -9.68 0.57 -6.62
CA SER A 174 -8.58 -0.10 -5.91
C SER A 174 -9.09 -0.79 -4.66
N ALA A 175 -8.23 -1.63 -4.06
CA ALA A 175 -8.48 -2.16 -2.73
C ALA A 175 -8.76 -1.02 -1.73
N GLY A 176 -9.69 -1.25 -0.80
CA GLY A 176 -10.19 -0.26 0.15
C GLY A 176 -11.33 0.63 -0.36
N ALA A 177 -11.63 0.63 -1.67
CA ALA A 177 -12.79 1.35 -2.20
C ALA A 177 -14.09 0.85 -1.55
N ALA A 178 -15.06 1.75 -1.33
CA ALA A 178 -16.30 1.38 -0.65
C ALA A 178 -17.15 0.44 -1.52
N VAL A 179 -17.81 -0.53 -0.87
CA VAL A 179 -18.96 -1.24 -1.44
C VAL A 179 -20.22 -0.64 -0.82
N LYS A 180 -21.14 -0.16 -1.64
CA LYS A 180 -22.33 0.57 -1.21
C LYS A 180 -23.61 -0.11 -1.67
N MET A 181 -24.65 -0.02 -0.87
CA MET A 181 -26.01 -0.36 -1.26
C MET A 181 -26.91 0.80 -0.91
N ALA A 182 -27.75 1.23 -1.87
CA ALA A 182 -28.61 2.42 -1.71
C ALA A 182 -27.84 3.68 -1.22
N GLY A 183 -26.58 3.83 -1.65
CA GLY A 183 -25.70 4.94 -1.24
C GLY A 183 -25.03 4.78 0.13
N VAL A 184 -25.38 3.76 0.90
CA VAL A 184 -24.82 3.47 2.22
C VAL A 184 -23.67 2.47 2.10
N PRO A 185 -22.48 2.72 2.70
CA PRO A 185 -21.40 1.74 2.76
C PRO A 185 -21.82 0.48 3.53
N ILE A 186 -21.59 -0.69 2.92
CA ILE A 186 -21.90 -2.01 3.49
C ILE A 186 -20.69 -2.96 3.50
N GLY A 187 -19.54 -2.48 3.02
CA GLY A 187 -18.33 -3.27 2.85
C GLY A 187 -17.24 -2.51 2.11
N SER A 188 -16.25 -3.24 1.62
CA SER A 188 -15.10 -2.70 0.90
C SER A 188 -14.57 -3.64 -0.17
N VAL A 189 -13.90 -3.09 -1.16
CA VAL A 189 -13.17 -3.85 -2.18
C VAL A 189 -11.92 -4.42 -1.54
N GLN A 190 -11.79 -5.75 -1.53
CA GLN A 190 -10.62 -6.44 -0.98
C GLN A 190 -9.47 -6.46 -1.98
N SER A 191 -9.74 -6.75 -3.25
CA SER A 191 -8.70 -6.77 -4.30
C SER A 191 -9.28 -6.51 -5.69
N VAL A 192 -8.41 -6.06 -6.59
CA VAL A 192 -8.68 -5.86 -8.02
C VAL A 192 -7.51 -6.49 -8.79
N VAL A 193 -7.79 -7.49 -9.61
CA VAL A 193 -6.76 -8.26 -10.33
C VAL A 193 -7.19 -8.43 -11.78
N ALA A 194 -6.29 -8.15 -12.72
CA ALA A 194 -6.54 -8.44 -14.13
C ALA A 194 -6.42 -9.95 -14.38
N ASP A 195 -7.44 -10.55 -14.99
CA ASP A 195 -7.42 -11.94 -15.46
C ASP A 195 -6.70 -12.00 -16.82
N PRO A 196 -5.53 -12.66 -16.92
CA PRO A 196 -4.75 -12.69 -18.15
C PRO A 196 -5.37 -13.54 -19.26
N VAL A 197 -6.41 -14.33 -18.96
CA VAL A 197 -7.10 -15.21 -19.90
C VAL A 197 -8.42 -14.60 -20.34
N LYS A 198 -9.27 -14.17 -19.39
CA LYS A 198 -10.55 -13.51 -19.70
C LYS A 198 -10.38 -12.08 -20.19
N LEU A 199 -9.24 -11.44 -19.87
CA LEU A 199 -8.95 -10.03 -20.12
C LEU A 199 -9.89 -9.05 -19.41
N ASP A 200 -10.57 -9.53 -18.36
CA ASP A 200 -11.41 -8.75 -17.46
C ASP A 200 -10.66 -8.45 -16.15
N ALA A 201 -11.13 -7.45 -15.41
CA ALA A 201 -10.72 -7.21 -14.03
C ALA A 201 -11.63 -7.99 -13.07
N LYS A 202 -11.05 -8.98 -12.39
CA LYS A 202 -11.70 -9.69 -11.30
C LYS A 202 -11.59 -8.87 -10.01
N VAL A 203 -12.73 -8.51 -9.45
CA VAL A 203 -12.84 -7.73 -8.21
C VAL A 203 -13.38 -8.61 -7.10
N THR A 204 -12.68 -8.67 -5.97
CA THR A 204 -13.15 -9.34 -4.76
C THR A 204 -13.74 -8.31 -3.80
N LEU A 205 -15.01 -8.47 -3.47
CA LEU A 205 -15.78 -7.61 -2.56
C LEU A 205 -15.88 -8.28 -1.20
N ALA A 206 -15.57 -7.55 -0.12
CA ALA A 206 -15.86 -7.97 1.25
C ALA A 206 -17.08 -7.20 1.77
N ILE A 207 -18.13 -7.93 2.15
CA ILE A 207 -19.42 -7.38 2.61
C ILE A 207 -19.62 -7.78 4.06
N ASP A 208 -20.07 -6.86 4.91
CA ASP A 208 -20.30 -7.17 6.31
C ASP A 208 -21.39 -8.25 6.46
N ASN A 209 -21.18 -9.22 7.36
CA ASN A 209 -22.13 -10.33 7.57
C ASN A 209 -23.52 -9.90 8.03
N ARG A 210 -23.67 -8.67 8.56
CA ARG A 210 -24.99 -8.07 8.86
C ARG A 210 -25.88 -7.89 7.63
N TYR A 211 -25.30 -7.95 6.43
CA TYR A 211 -26.01 -7.84 5.15
C TYR A 211 -26.06 -9.17 4.38
N ASN A 212 -26.10 -10.33 5.06
CA ASN A 212 -26.13 -11.65 4.43
C ASN A 212 -27.45 -12.06 3.72
N GLN A 213 -28.33 -11.09 3.45
CA GLN A 213 -29.63 -11.31 2.77
C GLN A 213 -29.66 -10.69 1.37
N ILE A 214 -28.51 -10.34 0.81
CA ILE A 214 -28.42 -9.83 -0.56
C ILE A 214 -28.77 -10.98 -1.52
N PRO A 215 -29.80 -10.83 -2.38
CA PRO A 215 -30.18 -11.84 -3.36
C PRO A 215 -29.04 -12.25 -4.29
N ASP A 216 -28.97 -13.52 -4.68
CA ASP A 216 -27.91 -14.04 -5.57
C ASP A 216 -27.98 -13.50 -7.01
N ASP A 217 -29.13 -12.98 -7.42
CA ASP A 217 -29.35 -12.27 -8.70
C ASP A 217 -29.09 -10.76 -8.60
N SER A 218 -28.43 -10.29 -7.54
CA SER A 218 -28.03 -8.88 -7.39
C SER A 218 -26.95 -8.49 -8.39
N SER A 219 -26.90 -7.21 -8.75
CA SER A 219 -25.90 -6.66 -9.67
C SER A 219 -24.88 -5.77 -8.97
N ALA A 220 -23.65 -5.75 -9.51
CA ALA A 220 -22.56 -4.88 -9.05
C ALA A 220 -22.19 -3.87 -10.13
N ALA A 221 -22.13 -2.58 -9.79
CA ALA A 221 -21.81 -1.51 -10.72
C ALA A 221 -20.67 -0.63 -10.20
N VAL A 222 -19.67 -0.32 -11.03
CA VAL A 222 -18.61 0.62 -10.65
C VAL A 222 -19.05 2.04 -10.94
N PHE A 223 -19.13 2.87 -9.90
CA PHE A 223 -19.49 4.28 -10.00
C PHE A 223 -18.36 5.18 -9.51
N THR A 224 -18.38 6.42 -9.99
CA THR A 224 -17.50 7.49 -9.51
C THR A 224 -18.26 8.35 -8.50
N SER A 225 -17.64 8.67 -7.37
CA SER A 225 -18.26 9.54 -6.36
C SER A 225 -18.30 11.00 -6.88
N GLY A 226 -19.48 11.49 -7.24
CA GLY A 226 -19.59 12.83 -7.85
C GLY A 226 -18.92 12.89 -9.24
N LEU A 227 -18.45 14.07 -9.65
CA LEU A 227 -17.89 14.28 -10.99
C LEU A 227 -16.46 13.76 -11.16
N ILE A 228 -15.63 13.78 -10.10
CA ILE A 228 -14.18 13.48 -10.15
C ILE A 228 -13.71 12.70 -8.90
N GLY A 229 -14.62 12.08 -8.14
CA GLY A 229 -14.24 11.40 -6.90
C GLY A 229 -13.63 10.02 -7.12
N ALA A 230 -13.36 9.35 -6.01
CA ALA A 230 -12.92 7.95 -6.04
C ALA A 230 -14.04 7.03 -6.56
N GLN A 231 -13.62 5.94 -7.19
CA GLN A 231 -14.54 4.89 -7.62
C GLN A 231 -14.97 4.00 -6.46
N PHE A 232 -16.18 3.46 -6.57
CA PHE A 232 -16.77 2.56 -5.58
C PHE A 232 -17.67 1.55 -6.30
N VAL A 233 -17.96 0.42 -5.65
CA VAL A 233 -18.90 -0.58 -6.18
C VAL A 233 -20.26 -0.38 -5.55
N ALA A 234 -21.30 -0.20 -6.34
CA ALA A 234 -22.68 -0.21 -5.89
C ALA A 234 -23.29 -1.60 -6.12
N ILE A 235 -23.94 -2.13 -5.09
CA ILE A 235 -24.75 -3.33 -5.18
C ILE A 235 -26.21 -2.91 -5.31
N GLN A 236 -26.87 -3.40 -6.36
CA GLN A 236 -28.30 -3.27 -6.56
C GLN A 236 -28.96 -4.63 -6.33
N PRO A 237 -29.76 -4.78 -5.26
CA PRO A 237 -30.44 -6.03 -4.95
C PRO A 237 -31.35 -6.50 -6.08
N GLY A 238 -31.30 -7.79 -6.36
CA GLY A 238 -32.24 -8.47 -7.24
C GLY A 238 -33.52 -8.91 -6.53
N GLY A 239 -34.21 -9.91 -7.08
CA GLY A 239 -35.49 -10.42 -6.59
C GLY A 239 -35.47 -11.90 -6.21
N SER A 240 -34.32 -12.57 -6.29
CA SER A 240 -34.18 -13.97 -5.94
C SER A 240 -34.50 -14.22 -4.46
N PRO A 241 -35.17 -15.33 -4.12
CA PRO A 241 -35.36 -15.75 -2.74
C PRO A 241 -34.06 -16.28 -2.10
N ASP A 242 -33.06 -16.63 -2.92
CA ASP A 242 -31.77 -17.14 -2.48
C ASP A 242 -30.77 -16.02 -2.31
N ALA A 243 -29.96 -16.09 -1.25
CA ALA A 243 -28.96 -15.06 -0.92
C ALA A 243 -27.55 -15.46 -1.35
N LEU A 244 -26.72 -14.46 -1.67
CA LEU A 244 -25.28 -14.61 -1.91
C LEU A 244 -24.58 -15.22 -0.70
N LYS A 245 -23.69 -16.17 -0.97
CA LYS A 245 -22.85 -16.85 0.01
C LYS A 245 -21.40 -16.43 -0.15
N ASN A 246 -20.61 -16.76 0.86
CA ASN A 246 -19.17 -16.53 0.83
C ASN A 246 -18.51 -17.35 -0.31
N GLY A 247 -17.82 -16.66 -1.20
CA GLY A 247 -17.16 -17.22 -2.38
C GLY A 247 -18.00 -17.15 -3.67
N ASP A 248 -19.25 -16.69 -3.61
CA ASP A 248 -20.11 -16.60 -4.79
C ASP A 248 -19.62 -15.54 -5.79
N GLU A 249 -20.08 -15.68 -7.02
CA GLU A 249 -19.81 -14.75 -8.13
C GLU A 249 -21.07 -13.95 -8.46
N MET A 250 -20.94 -12.62 -8.46
CA MET A 250 -21.98 -11.71 -8.94
C MET A 250 -21.93 -11.66 -10.46
N VAL A 251 -22.87 -12.34 -11.12
CA VAL A 251 -22.90 -12.50 -12.58
C VAL A 251 -23.26 -11.20 -13.31
N LEU A 252 -24.09 -10.37 -12.69
CA LEU A 252 -24.57 -9.12 -13.30
C LEU A 252 -23.64 -7.97 -12.93
N THR A 253 -22.78 -7.56 -13.86
CA THR A 253 -21.84 -6.46 -13.64
C THR A 253 -22.04 -5.28 -14.59
N GLN A 254 -21.76 -4.08 -14.12
CA GLN A 254 -21.71 -2.85 -14.90
C GLN A 254 -20.37 -2.16 -14.70
N SER A 255 -19.55 -2.15 -15.75
CA SER A 255 -18.22 -1.53 -15.76
C SER A 255 -18.27 -0.02 -15.59
N ALA A 256 -17.15 0.55 -15.13
CA ALA A 256 -17.00 1.99 -15.01
C ALA A 256 -17.16 2.66 -16.37
N MET A 257 -17.90 3.79 -16.42
CA MET A 257 -17.98 4.62 -17.61
C MET A 257 -16.73 5.50 -17.70
N GLN A 258 -16.10 5.54 -18.86
CA GLN A 258 -15.06 6.51 -19.16
C GLN A 258 -15.72 7.83 -19.57
N LEU A 259 -15.23 8.94 -19.03
CA LEU A 259 -15.79 10.27 -19.32
C LEU A 259 -15.67 10.59 -20.81
N GLU A 260 -14.61 10.10 -21.43
CA GLU A 260 -14.30 10.17 -22.85
C GLU A 260 -15.43 9.53 -23.68
N ASP A 261 -15.92 8.35 -23.28
CA ASP A 261 -17.02 7.65 -23.96
C ASP A 261 -18.33 8.44 -23.86
N LEU A 262 -18.58 9.08 -22.72
CA LEU A 262 -19.76 9.90 -22.49
C LEU A 262 -19.73 11.18 -23.32
N ILE A 263 -18.59 11.87 -23.35
CA ILE A 263 -18.39 13.07 -24.19
C ILE A 263 -18.52 12.69 -25.67
N GLY A 264 -17.90 11.59 -26.09
CA GLY A 264 -18.00 11.08 -27.46
C GLY A 264 -19.45 10.80 -27.86
N LYS A 265 -20.19 10.06 -27.03
CA LYS A 265 -21.61 9.77 -27.27
C LYS A 265 -22.47 11.02 -27.30
N PHE A 266 -22.17 12.02 -26.46
CA PHE A 266 -22.88 13.29 -26.44
C PHE A 266 -22.60 14.13 -27.70
N LEU A 267 -21.33 14.26 -28.10
CA LEU A 267 -20.93 15.03 -29.28
C LEU A 267 -21.50 14.43 -30.57
N VAL A 268 -21.51 13.10 -30.70
CA VAL A 268 -22.03 12.40 -31.88
C VAL A 268 -23.55 12.49 -31.96
N ASN A 269 -24.25 12.34 -30.83
CA ASN A 269 -25.72 12.36 -30.82
C ASN A 269 -26.31 13.79 -30.73
N GLY A 270 -25.50 14.80 -30.36
CA GLY A 270 -25.90 16.20 -30.31
C GLY A 270 -25.84 16.94 -31.66
N SER A 271 -25.24 16.34 -32.69
CA SER A 271 -25.05 16.98 -34.01
C SER A 271 -26.13 16.67 -35.07
N SER A 272 -27.25 16.04 -34.71
CA SER A 272 -28.33 15.73 -35.66
C SER A 272 -29.59 16.58 -35.46
N SER A 273 -29.51 17.85 -35.87
CA SER A 273 -30.69 18.65 -36.27
C SER A 273 -30.26 19.89 -37.06
N ASP A 274 -30.10 19.77 -38.38
CA ASP A 274 -30.54 20.80 -39.34
C ASP A 274 -30.20 20.41 -40.79
N GLN A 275 -31.18 19.81 -41.47
CA GLN A 275 -31.46 20.17 -42.86
C GLN A 275 -32.84 19.65 -43.28
N LYS A 276 -33.87 20.47 -43.04
CA LYS A 276 -35.02 20.52 -43.95
C LYS A 276 -35.73 21.88 -43.94
N ASN A 277 -35.61 22.54 -45.09
CA ASN A 277 -36.56 23.46 -45.74
C ASN A 277 -36.64 24.94 -45.32
N ALA A 278 -36.21 25.82 -46.23
CA ALA A 278 -36.81 27.14 -46.48
C ALA A 278 -36.88 27.36 -47.99
N GLY A 279 -38.07 27.73 -48.49
CA GLY A 279 -38.41 27.71 -49.92
C GLY A 279 -38.59 29.07 -50.59
N ASN A 280 -38.80 28.95 -51.91
CA ASN A 280 -39.66 29.72 -52.81
C ASN A 280 -39.13 30.96 -53.59
N GLY A 281 -39.04 30.80 -54.92
CA GLY A 281 -39.62 31.72 -55.93
C GLY A 281 -38.71 32.71 -56.70
N THR A 282 -38.41 32.43 -58.00
CA THR A 282 -38.83 33.19 -59.21
C THR A 282 -37.98 32.83 -60.49
N SER A 283 -38.69 32.43 -61.55
CA SER A 283 -38.43 32.11 -63.00
C SER A 283 -37.34 32.85 -63.83
N PRO A 284 -37.14 32.56 -65.17
CA PRO A 284 -37.36 31.34 -66.00
C PRO A 284 -36.21 31.03 -67.01
N GLY A 285 -36.15 29.82 -67.61
CA GLY A 285 -35.31 29.61 -68.82
C GLY A 285 -35.11 28.18 -69.36
N LYS A 286 -35.92 27.81 -70.36
CA LYS A 286 -35.63 27.01 -71.57
C LYS A 286 -34.75 25.72 -71.53
N SER A 287 -35.38 24.65 -72.06
CA SER A 287 -34.92 23.80 -73.20
C SER A 287 -34.47 22.34 -72.92
N SER A 288 -35.35 21.43 -73.37
CA SER A 288 -35.12 20.25 -74.25
C SER A 288 -34.29 19.02 -73.80
N SER A 289 -34.88 17.85 -74.14
CA SER A 289 -34.29 16.53 -74.50
C SER A 289 -33.53 15.78 -73.40
N ASP A 290 -33.64 14.48 -73.17
CA ASP A 290 -34.23 13.37 -73.94
C ASP A 290 -34.33 12.14 -72.99
N LYS A 291 -35.31 11.25 -73.24
CA LYS A 291 -35.33 9.84 -72.78
C LYS A 291 -34.33 9.05 -73.68
N PRO A 292 -33.90 7.78 -73.45
CA PRO A 292 -34.49 6.77 -72.56
C PRO A 292 -33.57 5.67 -71.95
N SER A 293 -34.26 4.72 -71.30
CA SER A 293 -34.03 3.25 -71.23
C SER A 293 -33.09 2.64 -70.19
N SER A 294 -33.72 1.87 -69.28
CA SER A 294 -33.16 0.72 -68.56
C SER A 294 -32.66 -0.38 -69.52
N PRO A 295 -31.87 -1.39 -69.08
CA PRO A 295 -32.48 -2.54 -68.41
C PRO A 295 -31.66 -3.23 -67.29
N ILE A 296 -32.40 -4.03 -66.53
CA ILE A 296 -31.99 -5.08 -65.59
C ILE A 296 -31.14 -6.16 -66.30
N PRO A 297 -30.29 -6.90 -65.57
CA PRO A 297 -30.37 -8.35 -65.73
C PRO A 297 -30.41 -9.13 -64.41
N THR A 298 -31.20 -10.19 -64.51
CA THR A 298 -31.56 -11.25 -63.59
C THR A 298 -30.53 -12.39 -63.61
N GLY A 299 -30.47 -13.16 -62.51
CA GLY A 299 -30.04 -14.57 -62.50
C GLY A 299 -28.57 -14.79 -62.08
N LYS A 300 -28.20 -15.89 -61.44
CA LYS A 300 -28.88 -17.15 -61.12
C LYS A 300 -27.97 -17.91 -60.13
N GLN A 301 -28.62 -18.70 -59.26
CA GLN A 301 -28.17 -19.94 -58.61
C GLN A 301 -27.02 -19.88 -57.60
#